data_AF-Q66YH6-F1
#
_entry.id   AF-Q66YH6-F1
#
_cell.length_a   1.000
_cell.length_b   1.000
_cell.length_c   1.000
_cell.angle_alpha   90.00
_cell.angle_beta   90.00
_cell.angle_gamma   90.00
#
_symmetry.space_group_name_H-M   'P 1'
#
loop_
_entity.id
_entity.type
_entity.pdbx_description
1 polymer ?
#
loop_
_entity_poly.entity_id
_entity_poly.type
_entity_poly.pdbx_seq_one_letter_code
_entity_poly.pdbx_strand_id
1 'polypeptide(L)'
;MENSLKVGQTYKEIIDIKRKKRFIKIEKENNKTVYHTKIMMDIHKFGIVNVKKNQFRVSFRELYNQMEIQEIRLYPIRKKDKFLGIFYGYRKPVKNVFVRYTMDGVKKVYSFSKTYYIEFRFKAGSVFCYLKGMRRLIKKEKIDTPYNKALFDKLIDLEKHVYEFYNKKYPELGLILKWILKNLK
;
A
#
# COMPACT_ATOMS: atom_id res chain seq x y z
N MET A 1 40.40 29.83 -26.20
CA MET A 1 40.33 28.36 -26.37
C MET A 1 39.99 27.78 -25.01
N GLU A 2 38.77 27.94 -24.50
CA GLU A 2 37.51 27.27 -24.88
C GLU A 2 37.54 25.74 -24.83
N ASN A 3 36.48 25.22 -24.18
CA ASN A 3 36.09 23.84 -23.93
C ASN A 3 36.87 23.10 -22.83
N SER A 4 36.35 23.08 -21.60
CA SER A 4 35.34 22.06 -21.28
C SER A 4 34.51 22.40 -20.03
N LEU A 5 33.56 23.32 -20.19
CA LEU A 5 32.31 23.31 -19.43
C LEU A 5 31.42 22.19 -20.01
N LYS A 6 31.14 21.13 -19.24
CA LYS A 6 29.91 20.27 -19.27
C LYS A 6 30.15 18.87 -18.69
N VAL A 7 30.31 18.75 -17.37
CA VAL A 7 30.06 17.45 -16.68
C VAL A 7 29.33 17.62 -15.34
N GLY A 8 29.28 18.83 -14.77
CA GLY A 8 28.63 19.09 -13.47
C GLY A 8 27.11 19.26 -13.44
N GLN A 9 26.45 19.45 -14.60
CA GLN A 9 25.00 19.69 -14.68
C GLN A 9 24.17 18.42 -14.95
N THR A 10 24.74 17.41 -15.61
CA THR A 10 24.01 16.22 -16.04
C THR A 10 23.62 15.29 -14.89
N TYR A 11 24.40 15.19 -13.81
CA TYR A 11 24.06 14.33 -12.66
C TYR A 11 23.03 14.94 -11.71
N LYS A 12 22.93 16.28 -11.65
CA LYS A 12 21.96 16.97 -10.79
C LYS A 12 20.57 17.04 -11.44
N GLU A 13 20.52 17.13 -12.77
CA GLU A 13 19.26 17.15 -13.54
C GLU A 13 18.64 15.75 -13.76
N ILE A 14 19.43 14.67 -13.73
CA ILE A 14 18.91 13.28 -13.75
C ILE A 14 18.18 12.91 -12.44
N ILE A 15 18.44 13.63 -11.34
CA ILE A 15 17.71 13.45 -10.07
C ILE A 15 16.26 13.99 -10.17
N ASP A 16 15.93 14.75 -11.23
CA ASP A 16 14.57 15.25 -11.50
C ASP A 16 13.68 14.24 -12.29
N ILE A 17 14.10 12.97 -12.40
CA ILE A 17 13.29 11.91 -13.02
C ILE A 17 12.15 11.50 -12.06
N LYS A 18 11.05 12.26 -12.16
CA LYS A 18 9.68 11.92 -11.74
C LYS A 18 9.52 11.67 -10.24
N ARG A 19 8.83 12.59 -9.54
CA ARG A 19 7.99 12.25 -8.37
C ARG A 19 7.28 10.92 -8.65
N LYS A 20 7.80 9.79 -8.13
CA LYS A 20 7.28 8.45 -8.42
C LYS A 20 5.81 8.46 -7.99
N LYS A 21 4.87 8.57 -8.93
CA LYS A 21 3.43 8.64 -8.61
C LYS A 21 3.07 7.40 -7.80
N ARG A 22 2.81 7.57 -6.50
CA ARG A 22 2.38 6.50 -5.58
C ARG A 22 1.14 5.77 -6.08
N PHE A 23 0.31 6.47 -6.84
CA PHE A 23 -0.87 5.96 -7.51
C PHE A 23 -0.57 5.59 -8.97
N ILE A 24 -0.91 4.36 -9.36
CA ILE A 24 -0.80 3.86 -10.74
C ILE A 24 -2.05 4.17 -11.57
N LYS A 25 -3.18 4.37 -10.91
CA LYS A 25 -4.47 4.69 -11.52
C LYS A 25 -5.31 5.50 -10.54
N ILE A 26 -6.06 6.45 -11.08
CA ILE A 26 -7.12 7.18 -10.39
C ILE A 26 -8.34 7.08 -11.31
N GLU A 27 -9.41 6.49 -10.81
CA GLU A 27 -10.69 6.35 -11.50
C GLU A 27 -11.64 7.44 -10.98
N LYS A 28 -12.33 8.12 -11.89
CA LYS A 28 -13.35 9.12 -11.55
C LYS A 28 -14.62 8.78 -12.30
N GLU A 29 -15.66 8.39 -11.58
CA GLU A 29 -16.94 7.99 -12.15
C GLU A 29 -18.06 8.33 -11.16
N ASN A 30 -19.17 8.90 -11.61
CA ASN A 30 -20.37 9.16 -10.79
C ASN A 30 -20.09 9.86 -9.45
N ASN A 31 -19.27 10.92 -9.47
CA ASN A 31 -18.80 11.65 -8.27
C ASN A 31 -18.01 10.83 -7.26
N LYS A 32 -17.59 9.60 -7.62
CA LYS A 32 -16.69 8.77 -6.82
C LYS A 32 -15.29 8.84 -7.39
N THR A 33 -14.30 8.95 -6.51
CA THR A 33 -12.89 8.85 -6.90
C THR A 33 -12.24 7.63 -6.26
N VAL A 34 -11.70 6.73 -7.08
CA VAL A 34 -10.99 5.54 -6.61
C VAL A 34 -9.51 5.65 -6.93
N TYR A 35 -8.67 5.54 -5.90
CA TYR A 35 -7.22 5.63 -6.02
C TYR A 35 -6.61 4.23 -5.91
N HIS A 36 -5.68 3.91 -6.82
CA HIS A 36 -4.97 2.63 -6.84
C HIS A 36 -3.48 2.88 -6.67
N THR A 37 -2.89 2.38 -5.58
CA THR A 37 -1.43 2.51 -5.38
C THR A 37 -0.64 1.60 -6.33
N LYS A 38 0.66 1.83 -6.45
CA LYS A 38 1.60 0.78 -6.88
C LYS A 38 1.50 -0.42 -5.93
N ILE A 39 1.94 -1.60 -6.40
CA ILE A 39 2.18 -2.74 -5.52
C ILE A 39 3.34 -2.37 -4.61
N MET A 40 3.10 -2.39 -3.30
CA MET A 40 4.09 -2.20 -2.25
C MET A 40 4.45 -3.55 -1.63
N MET A 41 5.54 -3.61 -0.87
CA MET A 41 5.92 -4.84 -0.17
C MET A 41 4.94 -5.13 0.97
N ASP A 42 4.92 -4.26 1.98
CA ASP A 42 4.07 -4.32 3.17
C ASP A 42 4.05 -2.98 3.93
N ILE A 43 3.35 -2.95 5.05
CA ILE A 43 3.21 -1.78 5.93
C ILE A 43 4.51 -1.56 6.71
N HIS A 44 5.05 -0.34 6.60
CA HIS A 44 6.19 0.12 7.40
C HIS A 44 5.73 0.69 8.74
N LYS A 45 4.93 1.77 8.70
CA LYS A 45 4.43 2.50 9.88
C LYS A 45 3.13 3.24 9.56
N PHE A 46 2.32 3.53 10.57
CA PHE A 46 1.10 4.32 10.44
C PHE A 46 0.84 5.13 11.70
N GLY A 47 -0.05 6.11 11.62
CA GLY A 47 -0.46 6.92 12.76
C GLY A 47 -0.84 8.35 12.38
N ILE A 48 -1.26 9.11 13.38
CA ILE A 48 -1.63 10.52 13.22
C ILE A 48 -0.35 11.37 13.13
N VAL A 49 -0.21 12.15 12.06
CA VAL A 49 1.03 12.90 11.77
C VAL A 49 1.03 14.29 12.37
N ASN A 50 -0.14 14.90 12.46
CA ASN A 50 -0.28 16.29 12.87
C ASN A 50 -1.67 16.45 13.50
N VAL A 51 -1.70 16.69 14.81
CA VAL A 51 -2.94 16.87 15.57
C VAL A 51 -3.79 18.01 14.99
N LYS A 52 -3.15 19.12 14.58
CA LYS A 52 -3.84 20.29 13.99
C LYS A 52 -4.45 20.01 12.61
N LYS A 53 -3.82 19.15 11.79
CA LYS A 53 -4.32 18.78 10.45
C LYS A 53 -5.18 17.53 10.46
N ASN A 54 -5.21 16.80 11.58
CA ASN A 54 -5.88 15.54 11.81
C ASN A 54 -5.73 14.56 10.63
N GLN A 55 -4.49 14.32 10.17
CA GLN A 55 -4.20 13.42 9.05
C GLN A 55 -3.64 12.10 9.55
N PHE A 56 -4.22 11.00 9.07
CA PHE A 56 -3.71 9.67 9.35
C PHE A 56 -2.82 9.20 8.20
N ARG A 57 -1.55 8.92 8.50
CA ARG A 57 -0.57 8.45 7.53
C ARG A 57 -0.47 6.94 7.58
N VAL A 58 -0.33 6.33 6.41
CA VAL A 58 0.09 4.93 6.27
C VAL A 58 1.28 4.90 5.34
N SER A 59 2.37 4.32 5.80
CA SER A 59 3.64 4.23 5.09
C SER A 59 3.94 2.78 4.76
N PHE A 60 4.50 2.54 3.58
CA PHE A 60 4.76 1.22 3.03
C PHE A 60 6.19 1.13 2.55
N ARG A 61 6.80 -0.05 2.66
CA ARG A 61 8.06 -0.35 1.99
C ARG A 61 7.81 -0.55 0.50
N GLU A 62 8.63 0.08 -0.35
CA GLU A 62 8.53 -0.10 -1.80
C GLU A 62 8.84 -1.55 -2.19
N LEU A 63 8.32 -1.99 -3.34
CA LEU A 63 8.41 -3.38 -3.80
C LEU A 63 9.84 -3.80 -4.20
N TYR A 64 10.57 -2.92 -4.90
CA TYR A 64 11.89 -3.18 -5.46
C TYR A 64 13.01 -2.74 -4.53
N ASN A 65 12.83 -1.59 -3.86
CA ASN A 65 13.77 -1.09 -2.85
C ASN A 65 13.05 -0.90 -1.52
N GLN A 66 13.21 -1.86 -0.61
CA GLN A 66 12.52 -1.83 0.68
C GLN A 66 13.01 -0.72 1.63
N MET A 67 14.13 -0.05 1.31
CA MET A 67 14.58 1.16 2.00
C MET A 67 13.79 2.40 1.56
N GLU A 68 13.19 2.39 0.37
CA GLU A 68 12.30 3.45 -0.08
C GLU A 68 10.93 3.30 0.60
N ILE A 69 10.41 4.41 1.10
CA ILE A 69 9.11 4.47 1.77
C ILE A 69 8.12 5.26 0.92
N GLN A 70 6.95 4.68 0.70
CA GLN A 70 5.82 5.31 0.02
C GLN A 70 4.70 5.53 1.02
N GLU A 71 4.04 6.68 0.96
CA GLU A 71 3.03 7.04 1.97
C GLU A 71 1.69 7.40 1.33
N ILE A 72 0.61 7.02 2.01
CA ILE A 72 -0.71 7.59 1.80
C ILE A 72 -1.14 8.42 3.00
N ARG A 73 -2.05 9.35 2.75
CA ARG A 73 -2.72 10.14 3.77
C ARG A 73 -4.21 9.93 3.65
N LEU A 74 -4.80 9.56 4.78
CA LEU A 74 -6.22 9.54 5.04
C LEU A 74 -6.57 10.86 5.76
N TYR A 75 -7.70 11.44 5.37
CA TYR A 75 -8.10 12.78 5.80
C TYR A 75 -9.41 12.72 6.59
N PRO A 76 -9.69 13.71 7.45
CA PRO A 76 -10.98 13.82 8.10
C PRO A 76 -12.12 13.87 7.08
N ILE A 77 -13.25 13.25 7.43
CA ILE A 77 -14.42 13.16 6.58
C ILE A 77 -15.05 14.56 6.44
N ARG A 78 -15.30 15.01 5.21
CA ARG A 78 -16.06 16.25 4.94
C ARG A 78 -17.57 15.98 5.04
N LYS A 79 -18.40 17.00 5.35
CA LYS A 79 -19.85 16.90 5.69
C LYS A 79 -20.74 15.97 4.83
N LYS A 80 -20.36 15.61 3.59
CA LYS A 80 -21.15 14.73 2.69
C LYS A 80 -20.55 13.33 2.48
N ASP A 81 -19.34 13.09 2.93
CA ASP A 81 -18.67 11.80 2.79
C ASP A 81 -18.85 10.95 4.07
N LYS A 82 -18.49 9.67 4.02
CA LYS A 82 -18.59 8.75 5.16
C LYS A 82 -17.57 7.63 5.00
N PHE A 83 -16.78 7.36 6.02
CA PHE A 83 -15.98 6.14 6.07
C PHE A 83 -16.90 4.92 6.24
N LEU A 84 -16.81 3.99 5.30
CA LEU A 84 -17.64 2.79 5.23
C LEU A 84 -16.95 1.55 5.81
N GLY A 85 -15.61 1.58 5.93
CA GLY A 85 -14.84 0.52 6.56
C GLY A 85 -13.57 0.16 5.78
N ILE A 86 -12.88 -0.86 6.29
CA ILE A 86 -11.73 -1.48 5.64
C ILE A 86 -12.17 -2.79 4.99
N PHE A 87 -11.73 -3.01 3.75
CA PHE A 87 -12.03 -4.24 3.02
C PHE A 87 -10.75 -4.86 2.49
N TYR A 88 -10.66 -6.19 2.56
CA TYR A 88 -9.54 -6.94 2.05
C TYR A 88 -9.95 -7.76 0.83
N GLY A 89 -9.03 -7.94 -0.11
CA GLY A 89 -9.30 -8.72 -1.29
C GLY A 89 -8.08 -8.95 -2.15
N TYR A 90 -8.31 -9.58 -3.30
CA TYR A 90 -7.32 -9.69 -4.36
C TYR A 90 -7.99 -9.51 -5.72
N ARG A 91 -7.23 -9.02 -6.69
CA ARG A 91 -7.67 -8.86 -8.08
C ARG A 91 -6.49 -9.03 -9.03
N LYS A 92 -6.77 -9.07 -10.34
CA LYS A 92 -5.70 -8.93 -11.34
C LYS A 92 -4.98 -7.58 -11.14
N PRO A 93 -3.65 -7.51 -11.34
CA PRO A 93 -2.92 -6.25 -11.25
C PRO A 93 -3.54 -5.18 -12.15
N VAL A 94 -3.61 -3.94 -11.67
CA VAL A 94 -4.09 -2.80 -12.47
C VAL A 94 -3.13 -2.48 -13.62
N LYS A 95 -1.83 -2.74 -13.41
CA LYS A 95 -0.79 -2.73 -14.44
C LYS A 95 0.11 -3.92 -14.23
N ASN A 96 0.65 -4.48 -15.32
CA ASN A 96 1.63 -5.56 -15.25
C ASN A 96 2.89 -5.07 -14.53
N VAL A 97 3.35 -5.85 -13.55
CA VAL A 97 4.53 -5.58 -12.73
C VAL A 97 5.42 -6.82 -12.77
N PHE A 98 6.70 -6.63 -13.02
CA PHE A 98 7.70 -7.70 -13.10
C PHE A 98 8.77 -7.47 -12.04
N VAL A 99 9.05 -8.49 -11.23
CA VAL A 99 10.14 -8.45 -10.26
C VAL A 99 11.27 -9.33 -10.75
N ARG A 100 12.46 -8.73 -10.86
CA ARG A 100 13.70 -9.40 -11.26
C ARG A 100 14.52 -9.69 -10.01
N TYR A 101 15.09 -10.87 -9.91
CA TYR A 101 15.96 -11.26 -8.80
C TYR A 101 16.99 -12.28 -9.29
N THR A 102 18.11 -12.39 -8.59
CA THR A 102 19.14 -13.40 -8.87
C THR A 102 19.06 -14.49 -7.81
N MET A 103 19.10 -15.74 -8.23
CA MET A 103 19.13 -16.90 -7.35
C MET A 103 20.19 -17.85 -7.90
N ASP A 104 21.22 -18.15 -7.11
CA ASP A 104 22.34 -19.01 -7.51
C ASP A 104 23.01 -18.56 -8.82
N GLY A 105 23.22 -17.26 -8.98
CA GLY A 105 23.79 -16.65 -10.19
C GLY A 105 22.84 -16.53 -11.38
N VAL A 106 21.66 -17.16 -11.33
CA VAL A 106 20.67 -17.14 -12.41
C VAL A 106 19.69 -15.97 -12.23
N LYS A 107 19.56 -15.12 -13.26
CA LYS A 107 18.56 -14.05 -13.32
C LYS A 107 17.18 -14.66 -13.53
N LYS A 108 16.27 -14.42 -12.58
CA LYS A 108 14.87 -14.85 -12.62
C LYS A 108 13.95 -13.64 -12.67
N VAL A 109 12.79 -13.83 -13.29
CA VAL A 109 11.74 -12.81 -13.38
C VAL A 109 10.41 -13.47 -13.05
N TYR A 110 9.60 -12.82 -12.22
CA TYR A 110 8.21 -13.23 -12.02
C TYR A 110 7.27 -12.06 -12.20
N SER A 111 6.05 -12.36 -12.63
CA SER A 111 4.93 -11.42 -12.72
C SER A 111 3.87 -11.75 -11.67
N PHE A 112 2.96 -10.80 -11.43
CA PHE A 112 1.85 -11.01 -10.50
C PHE A 112 0.60 -11.45 -11.27
N SER A 113 0.13 -12.68 -11.04
CA SER A 113 -1.19 -13.09 -11.53
C SER A 113 -2.33 -12.49 -10.70
N LYS A 114 -2.06 -12.19 -9.42
CA LYS A 114 -2.98 -11.54 -8.47
C LYS A 114 -2.23 -10.55 -7.60
N THR A 115 -2.89 -9.45 -7.26
CA THR A 115 -2.45 -8.47 -6.28
C THR A 115 -3.46 -8.40 -5.15
N TYR A 116 -2.96 -8.48 -3.92
CA TYR A 116 -3.75 -8.39 -2.70
C TYR A 116 -3.82 -6.95 -2.25
N TYR A 117 -4.93 -6.55 -1.63
CA TYR A 117 -5.14 -5.16 -1.25
C TYR A 117 -5.83 -5.00 0.09
N ILE A 118 -5.58 -3.82 0.66
CA ILE A 118 -6.41 -3.17 1.67
C ILE A 118 -7.14 -2.02 0.98
N GLU A 119 -8.45 -1.96 1.13
CA GLU A 119 -9.29 -0.88 0.63
C GLU A 119 -9.81 -0.06 1.81
N PHE A 120 -9.47 1.22 1.85
CA PHE A 120 -10.16 2.20 2.70
C PHE A 120 -11.34 2.75 1.92
N ARG A 121 -12.56 2.36 2.30
CA ARG A 121 -13.77 2.68 1.54
C ARG A 121 -14.50 3.86 2.16
N PHE A 122 -14.93 4.77 1.31
CA PHE A 122 -15.72 5.95 1.62
C PHE A 122 -16.98 6.01 0.75
N LYS A 123 -17.95 6.84 1.13
CA LYS A 123 -19.16 7.06 0.31
C LYS A 123 -18.79 7.70 -1.03
N ALA A 124 -17.84 8.64 -1.03
CA ALA A 124 -17.38 9.38 -2.20
C ALA A 124 -16.18 8.74 -2.92
N GLY A 125 -15.76 7.53 -2.55
CA GLY A 125 -14.59 6.91 -3.18
C GLY A 125 -13.89 5.83 -2.37
N SER A 126 -12.75 5.37 -2.86
CA SER A 126 -11.94 4.36 -2.18
C SER A 126 -10.45 4.57 -2.42
N VAL A 127 -9.63 4.07 -1.48
CA VAL A 127 -8.17 4.00 -1.66
C VAL A 127 -7.74 2.53 -1.56
N PHE A 128 -7.34 1.96 -2.69
CA PHE A 128 -6.77 0.62 -2.78
C PHE A 128 -5.26 0.66 -2.60
N CYS A 129 -4.77 0.05 -1.52
CA CYS A 129 -3.36 -0.15 -1.23
C CYS A 129 -2.98 -1.60 -1.54
N TYR A 130 -2.16 -1.83 -2.56
CA TYR A 130 -1.76 -3.18 -2.98
C TYR A 130 -0.49 -3.62 -2.25
N LEU A 131 -0.54 -4.79 -1.59
CA LEU A 131 0.54 -5.33 -0.78
C LEU A 131 0.93 -6.73 -1.23
N LYS A 132 2.21 -6.94 -1.55
CA LYS A 132 2.75 -8.27 -1.90
C LYS A 132 2.73 -9.22 -0.69
N GLY A 133 3.07 -8.72 0.50
CA GLY A 133 3.20 -9.53 1.72
C GLY A 133 1.90 -10.28 2.08
N MET A 134 0.74 -9.68 1.81
CA MET A 134 -0.58 -10.25 2.11
C MET A 134 -0.83 -11.63 1.48
N ARG A 135 -0.22 -11.95 0.33
CA ARG A 135 -0.34 -13.28 -0.28
C ARG A 135 0.08 -14.40 0.67
N ARG A 136 1.04 -14.13 1.56
CA ARG A 136 1.61 -15.12 2.47
C ARG A 136 0.68 -15.43 3.64
N LEU A 137 -0.26 -14.55 3.96
CA LEU A 137 -1.19 -14.72 5.09
C LEU A 137 -2.28 -15.76 4.81
N ILE A 138 -2.57 -16.03 3.53
CA ILE A 138 -3.59 -17.00 3.11
C ILE A 138 -3.01 -18.40 2.78
N LYS A 139 -1.73 -18.61 3.08
CA LYS A 139 -1.00 -19.85 2.82
C LYS A 139 -0.79 -20.56 4.15
N LYS A 140 -1.44 -21.71 4.37
CA LYS A 140 -1.35 -22.47 5.63
C LYS A 140 0.10 -22.72 6.04
N GLU A 141 0.96 -23.07 5.07
CA GLU A 141 2.36 -23.41 5.30
C GLU A 141 3.25 -22.22 5.68
N LYS A 142 2.72 -20.98 5.63
CA LYS A 142 3.50 -19.76 5.91
C LYS A 142 2.94 -18.94 7.08
N ILE A 143 1.69 -19.15 7.49
CA ILE A 143 0.99 -18.23 8.40
C ILE A 143 1.73 -18.05 9.74
N ASP A 144 2.35 -19.13 10.25
CA ASP A 144 3.04 -19.12 11.54
C ASP A 144 4.48 -18.60 11.52
N THR A 145 4.99 -18.19 10.35
CA THR A 145 6.34 -17.61 10.27
C THR A 145 6.42 -16.29 11.05
N PRO A 146 7.53 -15.96 11.72
CA PRO A 146 7.67 -14.73 12.51
C PRO A 146 7.32 -13.46 11.71
N TYR A 147 7.73 -13.40 10.44
CA TYR A 147 7.38 -12.30 9.55
C TYR A 147 5.86 -12.17 9.32
N ASN A 148 5.15 -13.28 9.13
CA ASN A 148 3.73 -13.24 8.87
C ASN A 148 2.91 -12.91 10.12
N LYS A 149 3.32 -13.38 11.30
CA LYS A 149 2.75 -12.97 12.59
C LYS A 149 2.88 -11.46 12.78
N ALA A 150 4.09 -10.92 12.63
CA ALA A 150 4.32 -9.48 12.70
C ALA A 150 3.55 -8.67 11.65
N LEU A 151 3.36 -9.20 10.43
CA LEU A 151 2.54 -8.56 9.41
C LEU A 151 1.05 -8.57 9.79
N PHE A 152 0.55 -9.67 10.33
CA PHE A 152 -0.83 -9.80 10.80
C PHE A 152 -1.11 -8.82 11.95
N ASP A 153 -0.24 -8.78 12.95
CA ASP A 153 -0.38 -7.87 14.10
C ASP A 153 -0.40 -6.41 13.63
N LYS A 154 0.53 -6.02 12.74
CA LYS A 154 0.55 -4.68 12.13
C LYS A 154 -0.73 -4.35 11.36
N LEU A 155 -1.38 -5.33 10.72
CA LEU A 155 -2.63 -5.12 10.00
C LEU A 155 -3.79 -4.91 10.98
N ILE A 156 -3.86 -5.70 12.04
CA ILE A 156 -4.86 -5.54 13.11
C ILE A 156 -4.72 -4.17 13.77
N ASP A 157 -3.49 -3.76 14.08
CA ASP A 157 -3.23 -2.45 14.69
C ASP A 157 -3.59 -1.32 13.74
N LEU A 158 -3.27 -1.44 12.44
CA LEU A 158 -3.70 -0.47 11.43
C LEU A 158 -5.23 -0.35 11.38
N GLU A 159 -5.96 -1.47 11.44
CA GLU A 159 -7.42 -1.45 11.45
C GLU A 159 -7.95 -0.67 12.64
N LYS A 160 -7.50 -1.01 13.86
CA LYS A 160 -7.93 -0.35 15.10
C LYS A 160 -7.70 1.16 15.03
N HIS A 161 -6.50 1.59 14.66
CA HIS A 161 -6.14 3.00 14.58
C HIS A 161 -6.91 3.78 13.51
N VAL A 162 -7.22 3.14 12.36
CA VAL A 162 -8.04 3.79 11.32
C VAL A 162 -9.50 3.90 11.76
N TYR A 163 -10.04 2.89 12.44
CA TYR A 163 -11.39 2.93 12.98
C TYR A 163 -11.53 4.01 14.06
N GLU A 164 -10.56 4.10 14.97
CA GLU A 164 -10.47 5.16 15.97
C GLU A 164 -10.39 6.55 15.32
N PHE A 165 -9.51 6.72 14.32
CA PHE A 165 -9.35 7.97 13.58
C PHE A 165 -10.67 8.47 12.95
N TYR A 166 -11.55 7.56 12.53
CA TYR A 166 -12.86 7.89 11.98
C TYR A 166 -14.02 7.82 12.98
N ASN A 167 -13.72 7.70 14.28
CA ASN A 167 -14.67 7.55 15.37
C ASN A 167 -15.71 6.43 15.08
N LYS A 168 -15.21 5.26 14.70
CA LYS A 168 -15.99 4.05 14.43
C LYS A 168 -15.62 2.95 15.41
N LYS A 169 -16.63 2.20 15.86
CA LYS A 169 -16.42 0.98 16.63
C LYS A 169 -15.71 -0.06 15.75
N TYR A 170 -14.55 -0.50 16.19
CA TYR A 170 -13.83 -1.61 15.57
C TYR A 170 -14.64 -2.91 15.76
N PRO A 171 -14.84 -3.74 14.71
CA PRO A 171 -15.53 -5.01 14.86
C PRO A 171 -14.81 -5.94 15.84
N GLU A 172 -15.57 -6.67 16.66
CA GLU A 172 -15.04 -7.58 17.69
C GLU A 172 -14.05 -8.60 17.12
N LEU A 173 -14.36 -9.13 15.94
CA LEU A 173 -13.48 -10.02 15.20
C LEU A 173 -12.86 -9.26 14.02
N GLY A 174 -11.52 -9.16 14.02
CA GLY A 174 -10.76 -8.33 13.09
C GLY A 174 -11.00 -8.64 11.62
N LEU A 175 -11.00 -7.60 10.78
CA LEU A 175 -11.43 -7.71 9.38
C LEU A 175 -10.44 -8.54 8.56
N ILE A 176 -9.14 -8.36 8.80
CA ILE A 176 -8.09 -9.17 8.21
C ILE A 176 -8.19 -10.62 8.66
N LEU A 177 -8.52 -10.89 9.93
CA LEU A 177 -8.70 -12.25 10.43
C LEU A 177 -9.85 -12.95 9.72
N LYS A 178 -11.02 -12.30 9.61
CA LYS A 178 -12.16 -12.83 8.84
C LYS A 178 -11.76 -13.15 7.40
N TRP A 179 -11.03 -12.23 6.77
CA TRP A 179 -10.61 -12.37 5.39
C TRP A 179 -9.60 -13.52 5.21
N ILE A 180 -8.63 -13.67 6.10
CA ILE A 180 -7.66 -14.78 6.09
C ILE A 180 -8.40 -16.11 6.24
N LEU A 181 -9.23 -16.27 7.27
CA LEU A 181 -9.95 -17.52 7.53
C LEU A 181 -10.80 -17.94 6.33
N LYS A 182 -11.48 -16.99 5.66
CA LYS A 182 -12.27 -17.26 4.45
C LYS A 182 -11.43 -17.67 3.24
N ASN A 183 -10.17 -17.26 3.16
CA ASN A 183 -9.31 -17.44 1.98
C ASN A 183 -8.14 -18.39 2.21
N LEU A 184 -8.07 -19.02 3.39
CA LEU A 184 -7.00 -19.91 3.78
C LEU A 184 -6.95 -21.11 2.83
N LYS A 185 -5.81 -21.30 2.18
CA LYS A 185 -5.55 -22.43 1.28
C LYS A 185 -4.48 -23.32 1.88
#